data_AF-A0A451ESS3-F1
#
_entry.id   AF-A0A451ESS3-F1
#
_cell.length_a   1.000
_cell.length_b   1.000
_cell.length_c   1.000
_cell.angle_alpha   90.00
_cell.angle_beta   90.00
_cell.angle_gamma   90.00
#
_symmetry.space_group_name_H-M   'P 1'
#
loop_
_entity.id
_entity.type
_entity.pdbx_description
1 polymer ?
#
loop_
_entity_poly.entity_id
_entity_poly.type
_entity_poly.pdbx_seq_one_letter_code
_entity_poly.pdbx_strand_id
1 'polypeptide(L)'
;QVKAGKIFATATEDMDALTFGSNIVLRHLTFSEARKMPIQEIHLKTVLDELNLTQNEFIDLCILMGCDYTDSIRGIGPKKSIELIRNHKTIEEILKNIDKTKYPPPEDWNFTGARELFERPEVLDPDTIDLKWSE
;
A
#
# COMPACT_ATOMS: atom_id res chain seq x y z
N GLN A 1 2.86 -9.10 11.80
CA GLN A 1 4.01 -9.82 12.42
C GLN A 1 5.37 -9.17 12.09
N VAL A 2 5.65 -8.76 10.84
CA VAL A 2 6.91 -8.07 10.46
C VAL A 2 7.19 -6.82 11.30
N LYS A 3 6.19 -5.92 11.43
CA LYS A 3 6.32 -4.70 12.27
C LYS A 3 6.70 -4.99 13.73
N ALA A 4 6.28 -6.14 14.25
CA ALA A 4 6.56 -6.58 15.62
C ALA A 4 7.89 -7.35 15.75
N GLY A 5 8.66 -7.51 14.67
CA GLY A 5 9.96 -8.20 14.68
C GLY A 5 9.89 -9.72 14.86
N LYS A 6 8.69 -10.33 14.81
CA LYS A 6 8.54 -11.80 14.95
C LYS A 6 9.02 -12.57 13.72
N ILE A 7 9.01 -11.93 12.55
CA ILE A 7 9.45 -12.48 11.28
C ILE A 7 10.22 -11.42 10.49
N PHE A 8 11.06 -11.85 9.55
CA PHE A 8 11.90 -10.97 8.74
C PHE A 8 11.10 -10.13 7.73
N ALA A 9 10.25 -10.77 6.92
CA ALA A 9 9.53 -10.12 5.82
C ALA A 9 8.19 -10.81 5.51
N THR A 10 7.30 -10.12 4.80
CA THR A 10 6.09 -10.71 4.22
C THR A 10 6.42 -11.25 2.84
N ALA A 11 6.17 -12.54 2.59
CA ALA A 11 6.32 -13.13 1.26
C ALA A 11 4.97 -13.14 0.53
N THR A 12 4.81 -12.29 -0.48
CA THR A 12 3.57 -12.16 -1.27
C THR A 12 3.86 -11.50 -2.61
N GLU A 13 3.03 -11.77 -3.61
CA GLU A 13 3.01 -11.00 -4.87
C GLU A 13 2.15 -9.75 -4.79
N ASP A 14 1.30 -9.65 -3.76
CA ASP A 14 0.44 -8.51 -3.53
C ASP A 14 1.23 -7.35 -2.93
N MET A 15 1.16 -6.20 -3.61
CA MET A 15 1.90 -5.00 -3.23
C MET A 15 1.18 -4.22 -2.13
N ASP A 16 -0.10 -4.52 -1.87
CA ASP A 16 -0.87 -3.89 -0.80
C ASP A 16 -0.29 -4.16 0.60
N ALA A 17 0.55 -5.19 0.74
CA ALA A 17 1.32 -5.48 1.95
C ALA A 17 2.20 -4.29 2.38
N LEU A 18 2.73 -3.49 1.44
CA LEU A 18 3.44 -2.25 1.75
C LEU A 18 2.49 -1.16 2.26
N THR A 19 1.28 -1.10 1.69
CA THR A 19 0.23 -0.14 2.08
C THR A 19 -0.28 -0.41 3.49
N PHE A 20 -0.44 -1.68 3.88
CA PHE A 20 -0.67 -2.11 5.26
C PHE A 20 0.53 -1.87 6.20
N GLY A 21 1.67 -1.48 5.64
CA GLY A 21 2.86 -1.06 6.36
C GLY A 21 3.85 -2.20 6.66
N SER A 22 3.84 -3.31 5.92
CA SER A 22 4.91 -4.29 6.07
C SER A 22 6.26 -3.65 5.77
N ASN A 23 7.22 -3.76 6.69
CA ASN A 23 8.52 -3.09 6.56
C ASN A 23 9.33 -3.64 5.38
N ILE A 24 9.19 -4.95 5.11
CA ILE A 24 9.90 -5.67 4.05
C ILE A 24 8.92 -6.64 3.38
N VAL A 25 8.83 -6.56 2.05
CA VAL A 25 8.07 -7.48 1.22
C VAL A 25 9.00 -8.23 0.28
N LEU A 26 8.88 -9.55 0.25
CA LEU A 26 9.59 -10.43 -0.67
C LEU A 26 8.65 -10.93 -1.77
N ARG A 27 9.02 -10.66 -3.01
CA ARG A 27 8.35 -11.18 -4.21
C ARG A 27 9.18 -12.27 -4.88
N HIS A 28 8.48 -13.09 -5.64
CA HIS A 28 8.96 -14.28 -6.35
C HIS A 28 9.45 -15.42 -5.43
N LEU A 29 9.27 -15.31 -4.12
CA LEU A 29 9.72 -16.33 -3.17
C LEU A 29 8.98 -17.67 -3.37
N THR A 30 7.71 -17.61 -3.74
CA THR A 30 6.85 -18.80 -3.95
C THR A 30 6.85 -19.28 -5.39
N PHE A 31 7.61 -18.64 -6.27
CA PHE A 31 7.70 -19.08 -7.67
C PHE A 31 8.47 -20.40 -7.76
N SER A 32 8.10 -21.23 -8.74
CA SER A 32 8.84 -22.45 -9.04
C SER A 32 10.30 -22.11 -9.36
N GLU A 33 11.22 -22.87 -8.76
CA GLU A 33 12.66 -22.78 -9.01
C GLU A 33 13.00 -22.82 -10.52
N ALA A 34 12.21 -23.57 -11.31
CA ALA A 34 12.38 -23.67 -12.76
C ALA A 34 12.29 -22.32 -13.49
N ARG A 35 11.58 -21.33 -12.92
CA ARG A 35 11.48 -19.97 -13.50
C ARG A 35 12.78 -19.18 -13.35
N LYS A 36 13.69 -19.57 -12.44
CA LYS A 36 14.96 -18.91 -12.16
C LYS A 36 14.84 -17.39 -11.96
N MET A 37 13.71 -16.95 -11.42
CA MET A 37 13.48 -15.53 -11.13
C MET A 37 14.11 -15.18 -9.79
N PRO A 38 14.93 -14.12 -9.71
CA PRO A 38 15.49 -13.69 -8.45
C PRO A 38 14.38 -13.20 -7.51
N ILE A 39 14.55 -13.48 -6.23
CA ILE A 39 13.72 -12.89 -5.17
C ILE A 39 13.90 -11.38 -5.21
N GLN A 40 12.80 -10.65 -5.22
CA GLN A 40 12.81 -9.20 -5.14
C GLN A 40 12.45 -8.78 -3.72
N GLU A 41 13.33 -8.02 -3.09
CA GLU A 41 13.14 -7.46 -1.76
C GLU A 41 12.81 -5.97 -1.85
N ILE A 42 11.72 -5.56 -1.20
CA ILE A 42 11.23 -4.18 -1.20
C ILE A 42 11.14 -3.70 0.23
N HIS A 43 11.88 -2.64 0.55
CA HIS A 43 11.85 -1.99 1.85
C HIS A 43 10.91 -0.80 1.82
N LEU A 44 9.88 -0.82 2.67
CA LEU A 44 8.91 0.28 2.78
C LEU A 44 9.60 1.61 3.12
N LYS A 45 10.59 1.58 4.03
CA LYS A 45 11.34 2.78 4.41
C LYS A 45 12.00 3.46 3.21
N THR A 46 12.69 2.69 2.36
CA THR A 46 13.32 3.22 1.14
C THR A 46 12.28 3.80 0.18
N VAL A 47 11.13 3.14 0.02
CA VAL A 47 10.04 3.65 -0.83
C VAL A 47 9.52 4.99 -0.33
N LEU A 48 9.25 5.12 0.97
CA LEU A 48 8.78 6.35 1.59
C LEU A 48 9.82 7.48 1.50
N ASP A 49 11.09 7.18 1.78
CA ASP A 49 12.20 8.13 1.73
C ASP A 49 12.40 8.67 0.29
N GLU A 50 12.45 7.78 -0.71
CA GLU A 50 12.63 8.15 -2.13
C GLU A 50 11.43 8.92 -2.70
N LEU A 51 10.22 8.62 -2.24
CA LEU A 51 9.02 9.37 -2.63
C LEU A 51 8.84 10.67 -1.85
N ASN A 52 9.55 10.81 -0.72
CA ASN A 52 9.40 11.85 0.30
C ASN A 52 7.95 11.93 0.82
N LEU A 53 7.42 10.78 1.24
CA LEU A 53 6.06 10.61 1.74
C LEU A 53 6.06 9.97 3.13
N THR A 54 5.11 10.38 3.95
CA THR A 54 4.72 9.64 5.16
C THR A 54 3.89 8.41 4.79
N GLN A 55 3.72 7.47 5.73
CA GLN A 55 2.86 6.29 5.50
C GLN A 55 1.43 6.68 5.13
N ASN A 56 0.86 7.71 5.77
CA ASN A 56 -0.53 8.13 5.50
C ASN A 56 -0.66 8.73 4.09
N GLU A 57 0.30 9.56 3.66
CA GLU A 57 0.35 10.08 2.29
C GLU A 57 0.56 8.94 1.27
N PHE A 58 1.32 7.91 1.63
CA PHE A 58 1.52 6.72 0.80
C PHE A 58 0.25 5.87 0.67
N ILE A 59 -0.54 5.72 1.74
CA ILE A 59 -1.85 5.06 1.68
C ILE A 59 -2.78 5.80 0.72
N ASP A 60 -2.86 7.13 0.84
CA ASP A 60 -3.66 7.96 -0.07
C ASP A 60 -3.18 7.87 -1.52
N LEU A 61 -1.86 7.81 -1.73
CA LEU A 61 -1.27 7.55 -3.04
C LEU A 61 -1.73 6.19 -3.60
N CYS A 62 -1.69 5.12 -2.82
CA CYS A 62 -2.11 3.78 -3.25
C CYS A 62 -3.60 3.76 -3.62
N ILE A 63 -4.46 4.38 -2.81
CA ILE A 63 -5.89 4.48 -3.11
C ILE A 63 -6.13 5.23 -4.43
N LEU A 64 -5.42 6.33 -4.67
CA LEU A 64 -5.52 7.09 -5.92
C LEU A 64 -5.00 6.33 -7.15
N MET A 65 -4.01 5.46 -6.98
CA MET A 65 -3.52 4.59 -8.07
C MET A 65 -4.47 3.44 -8.37
N GLY A 66 -5.43 3.17 -7.48
CA GLY A 66 -6.33 2.03 -7.52
C GLY A 66 -5.92 0.97 -6.51
N CYS A 67 -6.91 0.49 -5.75
CA CYS A 67 -6.78 -0.63 -4.82
C CYS A 67 -8.05 -1.47 -4.88
N ASP A 68 -8.04 -2.64 -4.24
CA ASP A 68 -9.17 -3.58 -4.31
C ASP A 68 -10.34 -3.21 -3.38
N TYR A 69 -10.19 -2.18 -2.55
CA TYR A 69 -11.14 -1.83 -1.48
C TYR A 69 -12.11 -0.70 -1.84
N THR A 70 -11.82 0.07 -2.90
CA THR A 70 -12.66 1.17 -3.36
C THR A 70 -12.33 1.54 -4.81
N ASP A 71 -13.24 2.24 -5.48
CA ASP A 71 -13.00 2.76 -6.83
C ASP A 71 -11.87 3.80 -6.86
N SER A 72 -11.46 4.22 -8.06
CA SER A 72 -10.48 5.28 -8.25
C SER A 72 -10.98 6.35 -9.23
N ILE A 73 -10.35 7.53 -9.21
CA ILE A 73 -10.73 8.62 -10.09
C ILE A 73 -10.26 8.31 -11.52
N ARG A 74 -11.22 8.12 -12.44
CA ARG A 74 -10.92 7.82 -13.83
C ARG A 74 -10.03 8.89 -14.46
N GLY A 75 -8.94 8.46 -15.09
CA GLY A 75 -7.98 9.35 -15.76
C GLY A 75 -6.86 9.87 -14.84
N ILE A 76 -6.89 9.55 -13.55
CA ILE A 76 -5.77 9.76 -12.62
C ILE A 76 -5.02 8.43 -12.49
N GLY A 77 -3.86 8.33 -13.14
CA GLY A 77 -2.95 7.18 -13.04
C GLY A 77 -1.69 7.49 -12.23
N PRO A 78 -0.75 6.54 -12.11
CA PRO A 78 0.38 6.62 -11.17
C PRO A 78 1.17 7.93 -11.18
N LYS A 79 1.52 8.44 -12.36
CA LYS A 79 2.26 9.69 -12.50
C LYS A 79 1.50 10.88 -11.92
N LYS A 80 0.19 10.96 -12.16
CA LYS A 80 -0.66 12.05 -11.69
C LYS A 80 -0.94 11.92 -10.21
N SER A 81 -1.16 10.69 -9.71
CA SER A 81 -1.36 10.43 -8.28
C SER A 81 -0.16 10.91 -7.45
N ILE A 82 1.07 10.62 -7.90
CA ILE A 82 2.29 11.10 -7.23
C ILE A 82 2.37 12.64 -7.21
N GLU A 83 2.09 13.29 -8.34
CA GLU A 83 2.09 14.76 -8.43
C GLU A 83 1.06 15.38 -7.47
N LEU A 84 -0.17 14.85 -7.47
CA LEU A 84 -1.26 15.34 -6.64
C LEU A 84 -0.97 15.15 -5.15
N ILE A 85 -0.49 13.98 -4.74
CA ILE A 85 -0.13 13.72 -3.34
C ILE A 85 1.02 14.60 -2.88
N ARG A 86 2.04 14.83 -3.71
CA ARG A 86 3.14 15.74 -3.34
C ARG A 86 2.66 17.17 -3.11
N ASN A 87 1.69 17.65 -3.89
CA ASN A 87 1.20 19.01 -3.81
C ASN A 87 0.14 19.22 -2.71
N HIS A 88 -0.73 18.23 -2.50
CA HIS A 88 -1.93 18.39 -1.67
C HIS A 88 -1.95 17.50 -0.42
N LYS A 89 -1.06 16.49 -0.36
CA LYS A 89 -0.85 15.55 0.75
C LYS A 89 -1.97 14.55 1.01
N THR A 90 -3.23 14.96 0.92
CA THR A 90 -4.38 14.09 1.19
C THR A 90 -5.40 14.06 0.05
N ILE A 91 -6.16 12.97 -0.05
CA ILE A 91 -7.26 12.85 -1.04
C ILE A 91 -8.28 13.98 -0.87
N GLU A 92 -8.62 14.37 0.37
CA GLU A 92 -9.55 15.46 0.64
C GLU A 92 -9.10 16.78 0.03
N GLU A 93 -7.81 17.10 0.16
CA GLU A 93 -7.28 18.35 -0.38
C GLU A 93 -7.15 18.28 -1.91
N ILE A 94 -6.83 17.10 -2.46
CA ILE A 94 -6.88 16.86 -3.91
C ILE A 94 -8.28 17.14 -4.44
N LEU A 95 -9.32 16.58 -3.81
CA LEU A 95 -10.71 16.76 -4.22
C LEU A 95 -11.19 18.22 -4.18
N LYS A 96 -10.56 19.09 -3.37
CA LYS A 96 -10.85 20.54 -3.38
C LYS A 96 -10.19 21.28 -4.55
N ASN A 97 -9.05 20.78 -5.04
CA ASN A 97 -8.18 21.49 -5.97
C ASN A 97 -8.17 20.92 -7.39
N ILE A 98 -8.71 19.72 -7.63
CA ILE A 98 -8.81 19.14 -8.98
C ILE A 98 -9.99 19.68 -9.77
N ASP A 99 -9.84 19.67 -11.09
CA ASP A 99 -10.95 19.88 -12.03
C ASP A 99 -11.87 18.65 -12.05
N LYS A 100 -12.99 18.74 -11.32
CA LYS A 100 -14.00 17.67 -11.22
C LYS A 100 -14.77 17.43 -12.52
N THR A 101 -14.73 18.36 -13.48
CA THR A 101 -15.35 18.13 -14.79
C THR A 101 -14.51 17.17 -15.63
N LYS A 102 -13.19 17.28 -15.50
CA LYS A 102 -12.23 16.41 -16.18
C LYS A 102 -11.97 15.11 -15.42
N TYR A 103 -11.92 15.18 -14.10
CA TYR A 103 -11.65 14.05 -13.20
C TYR A 103 -12.78 13.90 -12.19
N PRO A 104 -13.97 13.47 -12.62
CA PRO A 104 -15.09 13.25 -11.71
C PRO A 104 -14.74 12.10 -10.75
N PRO A 105 -14.82 12.33 -9.43
CA PRO A 105 -14.70 11.24 -8.46
C PRO A 105 -15.85 10.24 -8.62
N PRO A 106 -15.66 8.97 -8.21
CA PRO A 106 -16.75 8.00 -8.14
C PRO A 106 -17.93 8.51 -7.29
N GLU A 107 -19.14 8.08 -7.62
CA GLU A 107 -20.33 8.32 -6.79
C GLU A 107 -20.17 7.57 -5.46
N ASP A 108 -20.52 8.20 -4.34
CA ASP A 108 -20.37 7.64 -2.99
C ASP A 108 -18.98 7.04 -2.68
N TRP A 109 -17.92 7.67 -3.21
CA TRP A 109 -16.55 7.17 -3.11
C TRP A 109 -16.07 7.00 -1.66
N ASN A 110 -16.07 5.76 -1.17
CA ASN A 110 -15.67 5.41 0.20
C ASN A 110 -14.14 5.23 0.36
N PHE A 111 -13.36 6.24 -0.06
CA PHE A 111 -11.90 6.20 0.12
C PHE A 111 -11.50 6.26 1.61
N THR A 112 -12.31 6.87 2.46
CA THR A 112 -12.08 6.93 3.91
C THR A 112 -12.15 5.55 4.54
N GLY A 113 -13.08 4.69 4.12
CA GLY A 113 -13.16 3.30 4.56
C GLY A 113 -11.95 2.47 4.13
N ALA A 114 -11.50 2.64 2.87
CA ALA A 114 -10.28 1.99 2.39
C ALA A 114 -9.04 2.46 3.17
N ARG A 115 -8.93 3.77 3.45
CA ARG A 115 -7.85 4.32 4.28
C ARG A 115 -7.86 3.72 5.68
N GLU A 116 -9.01 3.66 6.33
CA GLU A 116 -9.14 3.08 7.67
C GLU A 116 -8.73 1.60 7.69
N LEU A 117 -9.12 0.85 6.66
CA LEU A 117 -8.72 -0.54 6.50
C LEU A 117 -7.20 -0.70 6.39
N PHE A 118 -6.51 0.17 5.66
CA PHE A 118 -5.03 0.13 5.57
C PHE A 118 -4.33 0.60 6.84
N GLU A 119 -4.84 1.62 7.51
CA GLU A 119 -4.26 2.18 8.72
C GLU A 119 -4.44 1.26 9.93
N ARG A 120 -5.64 0.65 10.05
CA ARG A 120 -6.08 -0.15 11.19
C ARG A 120 -6.71 -1.47 10.71
N PRO A 121 -5.93 -2.33 10.01
CA PRO A 121 -6.43 -3.63 9.59
C PRO A 121 -6.71 -4.51 10.81
N GLU A 122 -7.73 -5.35 10.71
CA GLU A 122 -7.95 -6.42 11.68
C GLU A 122 -6.84 -7.46 11.52
N VAL A 123 -5.92 -7.52 12.49
CA VAL A 123 -4.78 -8.44 12.49
C VAL A 123 -4.66 -9.13 13.84
N LEU A 124 -4.15 -10.37 13.82
CA LEU A 124 -3.83 -11.10 15.05
C LEU A 124 -2.73 -10.39 15.84
N ASP A 125 -2.87 -10.41 17.17
CA ASP A 125 -1.83 -9.96 18.09
C ASP A 125 -0.55 -10.80 17.90
N PRO A 126 0.58 -10.20 17.46
CA PRO A 126 1.82 -10.93 17.24
C PRO A 126 2.37 -11.66 18.47
N ASP A 127 2.01 -11.23 19.69
CA ASP A 127 2.50 -11.87 20.92
C ASP A 127 1.74 -13.14 21.28
N THR A 128 0.56 -13.34 20.69
CA THR A 128 -0.21 -14.59 20.84
C THR A 128 0.27 -15.69 19.90
N ILE A 129 1.16 -15.39 18.96
CA ILE A 129 1.64 -16.32 17.93
C ILE A 129 2.97 -16.95 18.37
N ASP A 130 2.96 -18.26 18.58
CA ASP A 130 4.15 -19.09 18.83
C ASP A 130 4.49 -19.92 17.58
N LEU A 131 5.58 -19.56 16.90
CA LEU A 131 6.02 -20.26 15.68
C LEU A 131 6.96 -21.40 16.04
N LYS A 132 6.55 -22.63 15.71
CA LYS A 132 7.34 -23.85 15.93
C LYS A 132 7.44 -24.64 14.63
N TRP A 133 8.66 -25.05 14.30
CA TRP A 133 8.94 -25.98 13.21
C TRP A 133 9.31 -27.32 13.82
N SER A 134 8.47 -28.34 13.61
CA SER A 134 8.76 -29.73 13.97
C SER A 134 9.27 -30.50 12.75
N GLU A 135 10.01 -31.58 13.00
CA GLU A 135 10.40 -32.56 11.99
C GLU A 135 9.20 -33.36 11.45
#